data_AF-A0A7S2DD12-F1
#
_entry.id   AF-A0A7S2DD12-F1
#
_cell.length_a   1.000
_cell.length_b   1.000
_cell.length_c   1.000
_cell.angle_alpha   90.00
_cell.angle_beta   90.00
_cell.angle_gamma   90.00
#
_symmetry.space_group_name_H-M   'P 1'
#
loop_
_entity.id
_entity.type
_entity.pdbx_description
1 polymer ?
#
loop_
_entity_poly.entity_id
_entity_poly.type
_entity_poly.pdbx_seq_one_letter_code
_entity_poly.pdbx_strand_id
1 'polypeptide(L)'
;MRHDLLHLGFAESVAFRAVLENGRELEHYSTPDGESPLPSRIEHLHCLANKLSSRHCVYKALWHDERGIASPCVLKEFELDGTGEQWRRLETEVEVLQQLHHPFIVPVDAVFQPRKKPLAYVQMPFYAHGDTVQWLDSCSPELWKRQRMLWQLAHAL
;
A
#
# COMPACT_ATOMS: atom_id res chain seq x y z
N MET A 1 23.16 4.27 9.32
CA MET A 1 22.80 5.68 9.07
C MET A 1 21.38 5.68 8.56
N ARG A 2 20.43 6.19 9.36
CA ARG A 2 18.97 6.22 9.10
C ARG A 2 18.53 7.67 8.84
N HIS A 3 19.20 8.35 7.94
CA HIS A 3 18.90 9.74 7.62
C HIS A 3 18.43 9.76 6.17
N ASP A 4 17.23 10.30 5.95
CA ASP A 4 16.65 10.79 4.67
C ASP A 4 15.29 10.19 4.27
N LEU A 5 14.83 9.11 4.92
CA LEU A 5 13.49 8.56 4.70
C LEU A 5 12.36 9.31 5.45
N LEU A 6 12.70 10.30 6.27
CA LEU A 6 11.79 11.04 7.16
C LEU A 6 10.74 11.92 6.44
N HIS A 7 10.88 12.18 5.13
CA HIS A 7 9.91 13.02 4.40
C HIS A 7 8.58 12.34 4.09
N LEU A 8 8.47 11.01 4.27
CA LEU A 8 7.22 10.27 4.07
C LEU A 8 6.51 9.88 5.37
N GLY A 9 6.91 10.43 6.52
CA GLY A 9 6.35 10.01 7.78
C GLY A 9 6.60 8.51 7.99
N PHE A 10 7.86 8.13 8.20
CA PHE A 10 8.14 6.88 8.92
C PHE A 10 7.63 7.08 10.35
N ALA A 11 6.32 6.92 10.51
CA ALA A 11 5.72 6.82 11.80
C ALA A 11 6.14 5.46 12.36
N GLU A 12 7.24 5.48 13.11
CA GLU A 12 7.36 4.58 14.25
C GLU A 12 6.04 4.75 15.01
N SER A 13 5.14 3.77 14.89
CA SER A 13 3.74 3.77 15.36
C SER A 13 2.73 4.69 14.64
N VAL A 14 2.23 4.26 13.48
CA VAL A 14 0.84 4.58 13.07
C VAL A 14 -0.11 3.66 13.85
N ALA A 15 -1.00 4.24 14.64
CA ALA A 15 -2.06 3.53 15.33
C ALA A 15 -3.21 3.24 14.34
N PHE A 16 -3.35 2.00 13.89
CA PHE A 16 -4.49 1.59 13.05
C PHE A 16 -5.22 0.39 13.65
N ARG A 17 -6.54 0.32 13.39
CA ARG A 17 -7.41 -0.78 13.76
C ARG A 17 -8.19 -1.21 12.53
N ALA A 18 -7.78 -2.31 11.91
CA ALA A 18 -8.41 -2.80 10.70
C ALA A 18 -9.04 -4.17 10.93
N VAL A 19 -10.29 -4.33 10.49
CA VAL A 19 -11.03 -5.60 10.57
C VAL A 19 -11.06 -6.20 9.16
N LEU A 20 -10.55 -7.43 9.02
CA LEU A 20 -10.64 -8.21 7.79
C LEU A 20 -12.06 -8.77 7.63
N GLU A 21 -12.52 -8.93 6.39
CA GLU A 21 -13.85 -9.51 6.08
C GLU A 21 -14.07 -10.93 6.62
N ASN A 22 -13.00 -11.65 6.96
CA ASN A 22 -13.05 -12.96 7.60
C ASN A 22 -13.09 -12.91 9.14
N GLY A 23 -13.30 -11.73 9.73
CA GLY A 23 -13.37 -11.52 11.18
C GLY A 23 -12.01 -11.48 11.88
N ARG A 24 -10.88 -11.52 11.16
CA ARG A 24 -9.56 -11.33 11.77
C ARG A 24 -9.33 -9.84 12.05
N GLU A 25 -9.13 -9.50 13.31
CA GLU A 25 -8.81 -8.14 13.74
C GLU A 25 -7.29 -7.92 13.67
N LEU A 26 -6.85 -6.90 12.93
CA LEU A 26 -5.49 -6.37 13.05
C LEU A 26 -5.49 -5.38 14.23
N GLU A 27 -5.18 -5.89 15.42
CA GLU A 27 -5.19 -5.10 16.65
C GLU A 27 -3.96 -4.16 16.84
N HIS A 28 -4.22 -3.12 17.66
CA HIS A 28 -3.59 -1.80 17.85
C HIS A 28 -2.63 -1.70 19.10
N TYR A 29 -1.91 -0.58 19.33
CA TYR A 29 -1.86 0.22 20.61
C TYR A 29 -0.77 1.34 20.73
N SER A 30 -1.29 2.57 20.91
CA SER A 30 -0.94 3.84 21.61
C SER A 30 0.48 4.42 21.76
N THR A 31 0.56 5.75 21.57
CA THR A 31 1.60 6.68 22.05
C THR A 31 1.41 6.98 23.56
N PRO A 32 2.48 7.30 24.32
CA PRO A 32 2.43 7.41 25.78
C PRO A 32 1.95 8.75 26.35
N ASP A 33 1.73 9.79 25.54
CA ASP A 33 1.52 11.14 26.07
C ASP A 33 0.27 11.78 25.47
N GLY A 34 -0.58 12.30 26.35
CA GLY A 34 -1.80 13.01 25.98
C GLY A 34 -1.48 14.29 25.21
N GLU A 35 -2.33 14.56 24.21
CA GLU A 35 -2.28 15.61 23.19
C GLU A 35 -1.67 15.17 21.83
N SER A 36 -2.32 15.63 20.75
CA SER A 36 -2.01 15.48 19.30
C SER A 36 -2.78 14.42 18.48
N PRO A 37 -3.01 14.71 17.17
CA PRO A 37 -4.25 14.48 16.44
C PRO A 37 -4.49 12.98 16.17
N LEU A 38 -5.75 12.63 15.91
CA LEU A 38 -6.18 11.26 15.63
C LEU A 38 -5.18 10.57 14.68
N PRO A 39 -4.44 9.55 15.12
CA PRO A 39 -3.49 8.87 14.26
C PRO A 39 -4.24 8.27 13.09
N SER A 40 -3.65 8.36 11.90
CA SER A 40 -4.23 7.85 10.67
C SER A 40 -4.69 6.40 10.85
N ARG A 41 -5.97 6.13 10.57
CA ARG A 41 -6.63 4.84 10.85
C ARG A 41 -6.87 4.08 9.55
N ILE A 42 -6.76 2.76 9.58
CA ILE A 42 -7.04 1.86 8.46
C ILE A 42 -8.30 1.07 8.77
N GLU A 43 -9.30 1.04 7.88
CA GLU A 43 -10.52 0.24 8.05
C GLU A 43 -10.85 -0.59 6.79
N HIS A 44 -11.74 -1.57 6.93
CA HIS A 44 -12.32 -2.36 5.84
C HIS A 44 -11.30 -3.00 4.88
N LEU A 45 -10.53 -3.99 5.38
CA LEU A 45 -9.59 -4.74 4.56
C LEU A 45 -10.28 -5.77 3.69
N HIS A 46 -10.34 -5.51 2.39
CA HIS A 46 -10.81 -6.44 1.37
C HIS A 46 -9.62 -7.00 0.57
N CYS A 47 -9.48 -8.32 0.51
CA CYS A 47 -8.38 -8.97 -0.20
C CYS A 47 -8.55 -8.84 -1.72
N LEU A 48 -7.63 -8.13 -2.38
CA LEU A 48 -7.59 -8.01 -3.85
C LEU A 48 -6.76 -9.13 -4.49
N ALA A 49 -5.65 -9.51 -3.84
CA ALA A 49 -4.80 -10.62 -4.26
C ALA A 49 -4.16 -11.28 -3.04
N ASN A 50 -3.91 -12.58 -3.12
CA ASN A 50 -3.26 -13.33 -2.06
C ASN A 50 -2.04 -14.09 -2.62
N LYS A 51 -1.36 -14.86 -1.78
CA LYS A 51 -0.19 -15.65 -2.17
C LYS A 51 -0.45 -16.75 -3.22
N LEU A 52 -1.70 -17.10 -3.47
CA LEU A 52 -2.06 -18.06 -4.53
C LEU A 52 -2.11 -17.37 -5.89
N SER A 53 -2.46 -16.08 -5.93
CA SER A 53 -2.58 -15.30 -7.17
C SER A 53 -1.42 -14.34 -7.42
N SER A 54 -0.56 -14.08 -6.43
CA SER A 54 0.52 -13.10 -6.52
C SER A 54 1.62 -13.35 -5.49
N ARG A 55 2.76 -12.64 -5.62
CA ARG A 55 3.89 -12.77 -4.68
C ARG A 55 3.60 -12.21 -3.28
N HIS A 56 2.69 -11.25 -3.17
CA HIS A 56 2.39 -10.50 -1.95
C HIS A 56 0.88 -10.46 -1.72
N CYS A 57 0.42 -10.47 -0.47
CA CYS A 57 -0.98 -10.16 -0.22
C CYS A 57 -1.23 -8.68 -0.53
N VAL A 58 -2.33 -8.39 -1.22
CA VAL A 58 -2.74 -7.03 -1.59
C VAL A 58 -4.16 -6.82 -1.10
N TYR A 59 -4.36 -5.74 -0.33
CA TYR A 59 -5.64 -5.41 0.27
C TYR A 59 -6.10 -4.03 -0.21
N LYS A 60 -7.42 -3.88 -0.41
CA LYS A 60 -8.08 -2.58 -0.42
C LYS A 60 -8.42 -2.22 1.02
N ALA A 61 -8.23 -0.97 1.39
CA ALA A 61 -8.63 -0.44 2.70
C ALA A 61 -9.16 0.99 2.59
N LEU A 62 -9.70 1.51 3.69
CA LEU A 62 -9.96 2.93 3.88
C LEU A 62 -8.86 3.52 4.77
N TRP A 63 -8.16 4.53 4.29
CA TRP A 63 -7.20 5.33 5.04
C TRP A 63 -7.84 6.61 5.52
N HIS A 64 -7.80 6.86 6.83
CA HIS A 64 -8.21 8.11 7.44
C HIS A 64 -7.01 9.03 7.60
N ASP A 65 -7.09 10.24 7.03
CA ASP A 65 -6.09 11.28 7.25
C ASP A 65 -6.16 11.88 8.67
N GLU A 66 -5.29 12.85 8.97
CA GLU A 66 -5.26 13.56 10.26
C GLU A 66 -6.58 14.30 10.59
N ARG A 67 -7.42 14.54 9.57
CA ARG A 67 -8.74 15.17 9.70
C ARG A 67 -9.85 14.13 9.88
N GLY A 68 -9.51 12.84 9.88
CA GLY A 68 -10.43 11.71 9.98
C GLY A 68 -11.16 11.39 8.67
N ILE A 69 -10.79 12.01 7.55
CA ILE A 69 -11.45 11.79 6.26
C ILE A 69 -10.97 10.47 5.67
N ALA A 70 -11.92 9.56 5.42
CA ALA A 70 -11.66 8.26 4.83
C ALA A 70 -11.45 8.36 3.31
N SER A 71 -10.39 7.75 2.81
CA SER A 71 -10.08 7.64 1.38
C SER A 71 -9.67 6.20 1.04
N PRO A 72 -10.06 5.66 -0.13
CA PRO A 72 -9.69 4.30 -0.50
C PRO A 72 -8.20 4.20 -0.86
N CYS A 73 -7.53 3.21 -0.30
CA CYS A 73 -6.12 2.92 -0.59
C CYS A 73 -5.89 1.42 -0.83
N VAL A 74 -4.68 1.09 -1.29
CA VAL A 74 -4.17 -0.26 -1.44
C VAL A 74 -3.02 -0.48 -0.47
N LEU A 75 -3.01 -1.63 0.19
CA LEU A 75 -1.94 -2.08 1.07
C LEU A 75 -1.31 -3.35 0.49
N LYS A 76 -0.04 -3.26 0.09
CA LYS A 76 0.77 -4.41 -0.30
C LYS A 76 1.55 -4.91 0.91
N GLU A 77 1.35 -6.16 1.29
CA GLU A 77 1.94 -6.79 2.46
C GLU A 77 3.27 -7.49 2.15
N PHE A 78 4.25 -7.30 3.01
CA PHE A 78 5.57 -7.92 2.95
C PHE A 78 5.82 -8.68 4.25
N GLU A 79 6.19 -9.96 4.13
CA GLU A 79 6.65 -10.72 5.28
C GLU A 79 8.12 -10.42 5.57
N LEU A 80 8.40 -10.13 6.83
CA LEU A 80 9.74 -9.86 7.32
C LEU A 80 10.31 -11.11 7.96
N ASP A 81 11.55 -11.42 7.65
CA ASP A 81 12.24 -12.65 8.09
C ASP A 81 12.96 -12.51 9.44
N GLY A 82 12.88 -11.34 10.08
CA GLY A 82 13.60 -11.02 11.31
C GLY A 82 15.11 -10.84 11.17
N THR A 83 15.70 -11.18 10.01
CA THR A 83 17.13 -10.99 9.70
C THR A 83 17.41 -9.57 9.19
N GLY A 84 16.36 -8.87 8.77
CA GLY A 84 16.45 -7.52 8.19
C GLY A 84 16.84 -7.52 6.72
N GLU A 85 16.99 -8.68 6.07
CA GLU A 85 17.21 -8.75 4.63
C GLU A 85 15.96 -8.35 3.85
N GLN A 86 14.79 -8.88 4.22
CA GLN A 86 13.52 -8.52 3.56
C GLN A 86 13.20 -7.03 3.72
N TRP A 87 13.53 -6.46 4.88
CA TRP A 87 13.37 -5.03 5.11
C TRP A 87 14.25 -4.19 4.16
N ARG A 88 15.53 -4.55 4.00
CA ARG A 88 16.43 -3.85 3.06
C ARG A 88 15.98 -3.97 1.61
N ARG A 89 15.45 -5.13 1.21
CA ARG A 89 14.87 -5.31 -0.14
C ARG A 89 13.66 -4.42 -0.34
N LEU A 90 12.78 -4.33 0.66
CA LEU A 90 11.63 -3.42 0.65
C LEU A 90 12.07 -1.96 0.55
N GLU A 91 13.04 -1.52 1.35
CA GLU A 91 13.61 -0.18 1.29
C GLU A 91 14.14 0.13 -0.12
N THR A 92 14.89 -0.79 -0.71
CA THR A 92 15.41 -0.63 -2.09
C THR A 92 14.29 -0.52 -3.12
N GLU A 93 13.25 -1.37 -3.03
CA GLU A 93 12.09 -1.32 -3.94
C GLU A 93 11.38 0.03 -3.83
N VAL A 94 11.16 0.51 -2.62
CA VAL A 94 10.48 1.78 -2.34
C VAL A 94 11.32 2.98 -2.81
N GLU A 95 12.63 2.97 -2.57
CA GLU A 95 13.54 4.03 -3.03
C GLU A 95 13.52 4.16 -4.55
N VAL A 96 13.53 3.04 -5.29
CA VAL A 96 13.41 3.06 -6.75
C VAL A 96 12.06 3.63 -7.17
N LEU A 97 10.96 3.18 -6.55
CA LEU A 97 9.62 3.68 -6.89
C LEU A 97 9.45 5.17 -6.59
N GLN A 98 10.07 5.69 -5.53
CA GLN A 98 10.05 7.13 -5.21
C GLN A 98 10.81 7.98 -6.22
N GLN A 99 11.86 7.44 -6.85
CA GLN A 99 12.59 8.17 -7.88
C GLN A 99 11.80 8.22 -9.21
N LEU A 100 10.87 7.29 -9.41
CA LEU A 100 10.05 7.17 -10.61
C LEU A 100 8.76 7.99 -10.51
N HIS A 101 8.90 9.32 -10.46
CA HIS A 101 7.75 10.23 -10.54
C HIS A 101 7.23 10.31 -11.99
N HIS A 102 6.24 9.48 -12.33
CA HIS A 102 5.66 9.42 -13.68
C HIS A 102 4.14 9.20 -13.64
N PRO A 103 3.33 9.85 -14.51
CA PRO A 103 1.87 9.74 -14.49
C PRO A 103 1.30 8.34 -14.74
N PHE A 104 2.10 7.42 -15.28
CA PHE A 104 1.71 6.01 -15.52
C PHE A 104 2.42 5.02 -14.61
N ILE A 105 3.08 5.50 -13.56
CA ILE A 105 3.67 4.68 -12.49
C ILE A 105 2.93 5.03 -11.19
N VAL A 106 2.52 4.00 -10.45
CA VAL A 106 1.80 4.17 -9.19
C VAL A 106 2.76 4.75 -8.13
N PRO A 107 2.40 5.85 -7.47
CA PRO A 107 3.22 6.41 -6.40
C PRO A 107 3.11 5.56 -5.12
N VAL A 108 4.14 5.63 -4.29
CA VAL A 108 4.12 5.14 -2.91
C VAL A 108 3.73 6.30 -2.01
N ASP A 109 2.61 6.15 -1.29
CA ASP A 109 2.12 7.17 -0.36
C ASP A 109 2.77 7.03 1.01
N ALA A 110 2.96 5.79 1.49
CA ALA A 110 3.55 5.50 2.80
C ALA A 110 4.09 4.07 2.89
N VAL A 111 5.02 3.85 3.84
CA VAL A 111 5.50 2.52 4.22
C VAL A 111 5.50 2.42 5.74
N PHE A 112 4.95 1.35 6.28
CA PHE A 112 4.88 1.17 7.73
C PHE A 112 4.95 -0.30 8.15
N GLN A 113 5.49 -0.52 9.34
CA GLN A 113 5.52 -1.82 10.01
C GLN A 113 4.64 -1.78 11.25
N PRO A 114 3.63 -2.65 11.38
CA PRO A 114 2.89 -2.78 12.62
C PRO A 114 3.80 -3.31 13.73
N ARG A 115 3.67 -2.75 14.94
CA ARG A 115 4.40 -3.24 16.11
C ARG A 115 4.09 -4.72 16.37
N LYS A 116 5.13 -5.48 16.74
CA LYS A 116 5.06 -6.90 17.13
C LYS A 116 4.57 -7.85 16.03
N LYS A 117 4.51 -7.41 14.77
CA LYS A 117 4.26 -8.30 13.62
C LYS A 117 5.47 -8.32 12.70
N PRO A 118 5.88 -9.49 12.19
CA PRO A 118 6.92 -9.59 11.17
C PRO A 118 6.34 -9.25 9.80
N LEU A 119 5.66 -8.10 9.68
CA LEU A 119 4.98 -7.66 8.47
C LEU A 119 5.32 -6.20 8.21
N ALA A 120 5.38 -5.81 6.94
CA ALA A 120 5.41 -4.42 6.51
C ALA A 120 4.34 -4.19 5.45
N TYR A 121 3.85 -2.97 5.35
CA TYR A 121 2.87 -2.56 4.37
C TYR A 121 3.36 -1.35 3.59
N VAL A 122 3.15 -1.41 2.28
CA VAL A 122 3.29 -0.28 1.38
C VAL A 122 1.89 0.20 1.02
N GLN A 123 1.60 1.46 1.32
CA GLN A 123 0.36 2.13 0.94
C GLN A 123 0.51 2.79 -0.43
N MET A 124 -0.49 2.58 -1.28
CA MET A 124 -0.61 3.20 -2.59
C MET A 124 -2.06 3.65 -2.85
N PRO A 125 -2.29 4.51 -3.85
CA PRO A 125 -3.65 4.89 -4.25
C PRO A 125 -4.47 3.69 -4.76
N PHE A 126 -5.77 3.71 -4.50
CA PHE A 126 -6.69 2.71 -5.05
C PHE A 126 -7.21 3.10 -6.44
N TYR A 127 -7.08 2.18 -7.41
CA TYR A 127 -7.66 2.30 -8.74
C TYR A 127 -8.78 1.28 -8.95
N ALA A 128 -9.99 1.76 -9.28
CA ALA A 128 -11.21 0.95 -9.22
C ALA A 128 -11.37 -0.10 -10.31
N HIS A 129 -10.61 -0.01 -11.41
CA HIS A 129 -10.82 -0.84 -12.60
C HIS A 129 -10.01 -2.13 -12.64
N GLY A 130 -9.37 -2.49 -11.52
CA GLY A 130 -8.61 -3.73 -11.41
C GLY A 130 -7.34 -3.73 -12.23
N ASP A 131 -6.82 -4.92 -12.49
CA ASP A 131 -5.64 -5.11 -13.33
C ASP A 131 -6.00 -5.30 -14.82
N THR A 132 -4.99 -5.27 -15.69
CA THR A 132 -5.17 -5.40 -17.14
C THR A 132 -5.80 -6.74 -17.54
N VAL A 133 -5.54 -7.83 -16.81
CA VAL A 133 -6.13 -9.15 -17.10
C VAL A 133 -7.62 -9.10 -16.82
N GLN A 134 -8.00 -8.61 -15.63
CA GLN A 134 -9.40 -8.38 -15.25
C GLN A 134 -10.11 -7.43 -16.22
N TRP A 135 -9.42 -6.39 -16.69
CA TRP A 135 -9.96 -5.45 -17.68
C TRP A 135 -10.25 -6.12 -19.03
N LEU A 136 -9.32 -6.95 -19.52
CA LEU A 136 -9.47 -7.69 -20.77
C LEU A 136 -10.58 -8.74 -20.69
N ASP A 137 -10.70 -9.43 -19.55
CA ASP A 137 -11.71 -10.46 -19.32
C ASP A 137 -13.12 -9.87 -19.15
N SER A 138 -13.23 -8.71 -18.50
CA SER A 138 -14.53 -8.11 -18.16
C SER A 138 -15.18 -7.35 -19.31
N CYS A 139 -14.40 -6.72 -20.19
CA CYS A 139 -14.97 -5.80 -21.17
C CYS A 139 -14.13 -5.70 -22.44
N SER A 140 -14.03 -6.80 -23.22
CA SER A 140 -13.39 -6.88 -24.56
C SER A 140 -13.12 -5.51 -25.20
N PRO A 141 -11.99 -4.86 -24.88
CA PRO A 141 -11.92 -3.41 -25.03
C PRO A 141 -11.70 -3.05 -26.48
N GLU A 142 -12.26 -1.92 -26.91
CA GLU A 142 -12.06 -1.38 -28.26
C GLU A 142 -10.57 -1.18 -28.58
N LEU A 143 -10.21 -1.29 -29.86
CA LEU A 143 -8.82 -1.23 -30.32
C LEU A 143 -8.07 0.01 -29.82
N TRP A 144 -8.71 1.19 -29.86
CA TRP A 144 -8.08 2.44 -29.45
C TRP A 144 -7.76 2.47 -27.95
N LYS A 145 -8.57 1.81 -27.09
CA LYS A 145 -8.28 1.71 -25.65
C LYS A 145 -7.04 0.86 -25.41
N ARG A 146 -6.89 -0.25 -26.16
CA ARG A 146 -5.70 -1.10 -26.12
C ARG A 146 -4.46 -0.34 -26.60
N GLN A 147 -4.57 0.40 -27.70
CA GLN A 147 -3.48 1.25 -28.21
C GLN A 147 -3.06 2.30 -27.19
N ARG A 148 -4.03 2.97 -26.55
CA ARG A 148 -3.76 3.95 -25.50
C ARG A 148 -3.02 3.34 -24.31
N MET A 149 -3.45 2.17 -23.83
CA MET A 149 -2.77 1.47 -22.74
C MET A 149 -1.33 1.09 -23.13
N LEU A 150 -1.09 0.58 -24.34
CA LEU A 150 0.26 0.26 -24.82
C LEU A 150 1.14 1.52 -24.93
N TRP A 151 0.58 2.64 -25.37
CA TRP A 151 1.27 3.93 -25.40
C TRP A 151 1.64 4.41 -23.98
N GLN A 152 0.73 4.28 -23.01
CA GLN A 152 1.01 4.62 -21.61
C GLN A 152 2.12 3.74 -21.03
N LEU A 153 2.11 2.45 -21.33
CA LEU A 153 3.17 1.52 -20.93
C LEU A 153 4.51 1.91 -21.55
N ALA A 154 4.55 2.21 -22.85
CA ALA A 154 5.78 2.63 -23.54
C ALA A 154 6.34 3.96 -23.01
N HIS A 155 5.50 4.84 -22.46
CA HIS A 155 5.96 6.06 -21.80
C HIS A 155 6.51 5.82 -20.39
N ALA A 156 6.12 4.72 -19.74
CA ALA A 156 6.53 4.39 -18.38
C ALA A 156 7.80 3.53 -18.29
N LEU A 157 8.19 2.88 -19.39
CA LEU A 157 9.36 1.99 -19.52
C LEU A 157 10.58 2.75 -20.07
#